data_AF-A0A024T8V1-F1
#
_entry.id   AF-A0A024T8V1-F1
#
_cell.length_a   1.000
_cell.length_b   1.000
_cell.length_c   1.000
_cell.angle_alpha   90.00
_cell.angle_beta   90.00
_cell.angle_gamma   90.00
#
_symmetry.space_group_name_H-M   'P 1'
#
loop_
_entity.id
_entity.type
_entity.pdbx_description
1 polymer ?
#
loop_
_entity_poly.entity_id
_entity_poly.type
_entity_poly.pdbx_seq_one_letter_code
_entity_poly.pdbx_strand_id
1 'polypeptide(L)'
;MTKPKHKGRRYCFIAGILDDGSDVSHLLGLDIFVGGKKNGKTAKDYNSMFNHDYSDDWFDKLLDEVEELGRASAVFVMDNAKYHKGMPKSTPEGTWKKCALYEACVPYQLQDVSPTDLKSTIWETLKKHVDEHVPP
;
A
#
# COMPACT_ATOMS: atom_id res chain seq x y z
N MET A 1 23.15 -29.19 -26.39
CA MET A 1 22.31 -27.98 -26.35
C MET A 1 22.61 -27.19 -25.09
N THR A 2 23.15 -25.98 -25.19
CA THR A 2 23.36 -25.07 -24.06
C THR A 2 22.01 -24.52 -23.60
N LYS A 3 21.68 -24.68 -22.32
CA LYS A 3 20.48 -24.03 -21.76
C LYS A 3 20.67 -22.51 -21.84
N PRO A 4 19.65 -21.73 -22.26
CA PRO A 4 19.76 -20.27 -22.29
C PRO A 4 20.12 -19.73 -20.90
N LYS A 5 21.06 -18.78 -20.84
CA LYS A 5 21.62 -18.18 -19.61
C LYS A 5 20.56 -17.68 -18.61
N HIS A 6 19.37 -17.33 -19.10
CA HIS A 6 18.29 -16.75 -18.31
C HIS A 6 17.01 -17.61 -18.28
N LYS A 7 17.05 -18.85 -18.79
CA LYS A 7 15.87 -19.72 -18.83
C LYS A 7 15.33 -19.96 -17.42
N GLY A 8 14.09 -19.52 -17.17
CA GLY A 8 13.41 -19.67 -15.89
C GLY A 8 13.64 -18.55 -14.87
N ARG A 9 14.42 -17.50 -15.20
CA ARG A 9 14.51 -16.27 -14.40
C ARG A 9 13.45 -15.28 -14.86
N ARG A 10 12.74 -14.67 -13.92
CA ARG A 10 11.77 -13.60 -14.16
C ARG A 10 12.22 -12.36 -13.40
N TYR A 11 12.13 -11.21 -14.03
CA TYR A 11 12.30 -9.92 -13.37
C TYR A 11 10.96 -9.21 -13.36
N CYS A 12 10.64 -8.60 -12.23
CA CYS A 12 9.57 -7.64 -12.09
C CYS A 12 10.20 -6.40 -11.47
N PHE A 13 9.83 -5.23 -11.94
CA PHE A 13 10.30 -3.98 -11.38
C PHE A 13 9.15 -2.99 -11.37
N ILE A 14 9.23 -2.03 -10.45
CA ILE A 14 8.33 -0.90 -10.36
C ILE A 14 9.21 0.35 -10.28
N ALA A 15 8.80 1.40 -10.99
CA ALA A 15 9.48 2.68 -11.02
C ALA A 15 8.50 3.75 -11.54
N GLY A 16 8.67 4.98 -11.07
CA GLY A 16 8.10 6.17 -11.69
C GLY A 16 8.99 6.64 -12.85
N ILE A 17 8.36 7.16 -13.91
CA ILE A 17 9.06 7.91 -14.96
C ILE A 17 8.51 9.32 -14.92
N LEU A 18 9.37 10.28 -14.61
CA LEU A 18 9.01 11.68 -14.55
C LEU A 18 9.48 12.39 -15.81
N ASP A 19 8.51 12.93 -16.56
CA ASP A 19 8.75 13.99 -17.54
C ASP A 19 8.69 15.33 -16.81
N ASP A 20 9.79 16.06 -16.84
CA ASP A 20 9.97 17.30 -16.10
C ASP A 20 9.95 18.55 -17.00
N GLY A 21 9.62 18.36 -18.28
CA GLY A 21 9.57 19.38 -19.33
C GLY A 21 10.92 19.68 -19.97
N SER A 22 11.99 18.99 -19.59
CA SER A 22 13.32 19.08 -20.22
C SER A 22 13.57 17.96 -21.24
N ASP A 23 14.76 17.94 -21.84
CA ASP A 23 15.17 16.88 -22.77
C ASP A 23 15.56 15.55 -22.07
N VAL A 24 15.46 15.49 -20.74
CA VAL A 24 15.79 14.30 -19.93
C VAL A 24 14.61 13.89 -19.06
N SER A 25 14.29 12.60 -19.07
CA SER A 25 13.35 12.00 -18.13
C SER A 25 14.10 11.40 -16.94
N HIS A 26 13.46 11.41 -15.77
CA HIS A 26 14.01 10.84 -14.55
C HIS A 26 13.34 9.51 -14.23
N LEU A 27 14.15 8.52 -13.86
CA LEU A 27 13.66 7.24 -13.33
C LEU A 27 13.69 7.32 -11.81
N LEU A 28 12.54 7.14 -11.17
CA LEU A 28 12.37 7.35 -9.74
C LEU A 28 11.79 6.11 -9.05
N GLY A 29 12.11 5.92 -7.77
CA GLY A 29 11.59 4.85 -6.93
C GLY A 29 11.82 3.47 -7.56
N LEU A 30 13.01 3.19 -8.08
CA LEU A 30 13.27 1.91 -8.75
C LEU A 30 13.44 0.77 -7.75
N ASP A 31 12.49 -0.18 -7.74
CA ASP A 31 12.64 -1.47 -7.06
C ASP A 31 12.62 -2.63 -8.06
N ILE A 32 13.56 -3.58 -7.90
CA ILE A 32 13.72 -4.74 -8.79
C ILE A 32 13.59 -6.06 -8.03
N PHE A 33 12.58 -6.84 -8.41
CA PHE A 33 12.27 -8.17 -7.92
C PHE A 33 12.77 -9.24 -8.88
N VAL A 34 13.31 -10.33 -8.32
CA VAL A 34 13.78 -11.48 -9.08
C VAL A 34 13.00 -12.73 -8.68
N GLY A 35 12.20 -13.24 -9.60
CA GLY A 35 11.41 -14.46 -9.47
C GLY A 35 11.89 -15.61 -10.37
N GLY A 36 11.18 -16.74 -10.28
CA GLY A 36 11.42 -17.92 -11.14
C GLY A 36 12.36 -18.96 -10.53
N LYS A 37 12.72 -20.02 -11.28
CA LYS A 37 13.55 -21.11 -10.77
C LYS A 37 15.02 -20.86 -11.08
N LYS A 38 15.86 -20.74 -10.05
CA LYS A 38 17.32 -20.76 -10.17
C LYS A 38 17.84 -22.06 -9.55
N ASN A 39 18.51 -22.89 -10.35
CA ASN A 39 19.06 -24.18 -9.90
C ASN A 39 18.03 -25.12 -9.24
N GLY A 40 16.79 -25.15 -9.74
CA GLY A 40 15.73 -25.99 -9.19
C GLY A 40 15.04 -25.43 -7.93
N LYS A 41 15.58 -24.39 -7.31
CA LYS A 41 14.91 -23.66 -6.20
C LYS A 41 13.98 -22.60 -6.76
N THR A 42 12.74 -22.59 -6.29
CA THR A 42 11.74 -21.57 -6.62
C THR A 42 12.11 -20.28 -5.88
N ALA A 43 12.41 -19.20 -6.60
CA ALA A 43 12.49 -17.86 -6.02
C ALA A 43 11.08 -17.40 -5.63
N LYS A 44 11.00 -16.55 -4.59
CA LYS A 44 9.73 -16.01 -4.05
C LYS A 44 8.86 -15.49 -5.19
N ASP A 45 7.58 -15.83 -5.12
CA ASP A 45 6.57 -15.21 -5.97
C ASP A 45 6.43 -13.76 -5.53
N TYR A 46 6.73 -12.82 -6.43
CA TYR A 46 6.69 -11.39 -6.12
C TYR A 46 5.25 -10.87 -6.08
N ASN A 47 4.27 -11.60 -6.60
CA ASN A 47 2.88 -11.13 -6.64
C ASN A 47 2.31 -10.86 -5.23
N SER A 48 2.73 -11.63 -4.22
CA SER A 48 2.29 -11.38 -2.83
C SER A 48 3.02 -10.20 -2.16
N MET A 49 4.05 -9.65 -2.81
CA MET A 49 4.80 -8.50 -2.29
C MET A 49 4.12 -7.17 -2.63
N PHE A 50 3.31 -7.11 -3.70
CA PHE A 50 2.53 -5.94 -4.09
C PHE A 50 1.25 -5.86 -3.26
N ASN A 51 1.39 -5.49 -1.99
CA ASN A 51 0.30 -5.18 -1.07
C ASN A 51 0.29 -3.68 -0.75
N HIS A 52 -0.70 -3.25 0.04
CA HIS A 52 -0.87 -1.83 0.37
C HIS A 52 0.31 -1.26 1.16
N ASP A 53 0.78 -1.97 2.19
CA ASP A 53 1.95 -1.53 2.98
C ASP A 53 3.19 -1.31 2.10
N TYR A 54 3.45 -2.25 1.18
CA TYR A 54 4.53 -2.11 0.21
C TYR A 54 4.30 -0.92 -0.73
N SER A 55 3.08 -0.73 -1.21
CA SER A 55 2.73 0.38 -2.10
C SER A 55 2.99 1.72 -1.42
N ASP A 56 2.60 1.87 -0.15
CA ASP A 56 2.80 3.07 0.64
C ASP A 56 4.30 3.34 0.86
N ASP A 57 5.03 2.35 1.39
CA ASP A 57 6.47 2.48 1.66
C ASP A 57 7.27 2.79 0.38
N TRP A 58 6.83 2.26 -0.77
CA TRP A 58 7.43 2.54 -2.07
C TRP A 58 7.07 3.94 -2.58
N PHE A 59 5.82 4.36 -2.41
CA PHE A 59 5.34 5.66 -2.87
C PHE A 59 5.96 6.80 -2.04
N ASP A 60 6.19 6.61 -0.74
CA ASP A 60 6.90 7.57 0.11
C ASP A 60 8.31 7.86 -0.43
N LYS A 61 9.07 6.81 -0.79
CA LYS A 61 10.40 6.99 -1.42
C LYS A 61 10.31 7.70 -2.76
N LEU A 62 9.28 7.39 -3.56
CA LEU A 62 9.04 8.07 -4.82
C LEU A 62 8.78 9.57 -4.60
N LEU A 63 8.03 9.93 -3.56
CA LEU A 63 7.77 11.32 -3.20
C LEU A 63 9.05 12.04 -2.74
N ASP A 64 9.87 11.40 -1.91
CA ASP A 64 11.17 11.94 -1.48
C ASP A 64 12.06 12.26 -2.70
N GLU A 65 12.17 11.34 -3.66
CA GLU A 65 12.96 11.55 -4.87
C GLU A 65 12.39 12.66 -5.79
N VAL A 66 11.06 12.81 -5.86
CA VAL A 66 10.42 13.92 -6.58
C VAL A 66 10.72 15.27 -5.91
N GLU A 67 10.71 15.31 -4.57
CA GLU A 67 11.04 16.51 -3.79
C GLU A 67 12.52 16.88 -3.93
N GLU A 68 13.43 15.90 -3.89
CA GLU A 68 14.86 16.11 -4.13
C GLU A 68 15.17 16.72 -5.51
N LEU A 69 14.33 16.42 -6.51
CA LEU A 69 14.39 17.06 -7.84
C LEU A 69 13.79 18.47 -7.89
N GLY A 70 13.32 19.02 -6.77
CA GLY A 70 12.75 20.35 -6.66
C GLY A 70 11.38 20.48 -7.34
N ARG A 71 10.63 19.38 -7.46
CA ARG A 71 9.34 19.34 -8.17
C ARG A 71 8.18 19.41 -7.16
N ALA A 72 7.54 20.57 -7.08
CA ALA A 72 6.43 20.80 -6.15
C ALA A 72 5.04 20.41 -6.72
N SER A 73 4.93 20.24 -8.04
CA SER A 73 3.66 19.97 -8.73
C SER A 73 3.83 18.81 -9.71
N ALA A 74 3.68 17.58 -9.24
CA ALA A 74 3.70 16.36 -10.05
C ALA A 74 2.30 15.73 -10.12
N VAL A 75 1.98 15.14 -11.27
CA VAL A 75 0.75 14.33 -11.44
C VAL A 75 1.16 12.87 -11.56
N PHE A 76 0.73 12.04 -10.60
CA PHE A 76 0.98 10.61 -10.61
C PHE A 76 -0.13 9.90 -11.39
N VAL A 77 0.26 9.17 -12.44
CA VAL A 77 -0.63 8.35 -13.25
C VAL A 77 -0.25 6.90 -13.04
N MET A 78 -1.16 6.13 -12.45
CA MET A 78 -0.97 4.71 -12.12
C MET A 78 -2.17 3.90 -12.61
N ASP A 79 -2.01 2.58 -12.72
CA ASP A 79 -3.15 1.70 -12.96
C ASP A 79 -4.09 1.66 -11.74
N ASN A 80 -5.34 1.25 -11.94
CA ASN A 80 -6.32 1.15 -10.86
C ASN A 80 -6.17 -0.19 -10.11
N ALA A 81 -4.98 -0.47 -9.57
CA ALA A 81 -4.72 -1.68 -8.81
C ALA A 81 -5.30 -1.57 -7.38
N LYS A 82 -5.83 -2.68 -6.86
CA LYS A 82 -6.48 -2.71 -5.54
C LYS A 82 -5.56 -2.32 -4.40
N TYR A 83 -4.27 -2.67 -4.48
CA TYR A 83 -3.30 -2.40 -3.42
C TYR A 83 -2.87 -0.92 -3.34
N HIS A 84 -3.24 -0.07 -4.30
CA HIS A 84 -3.05 1.38 -4.19
C HIS A 84 -4.12 2.07 -3.34
N LYS A 85 -5.19 1.35 -2.95
CA LYS A 85 -6.32 1.88 -2.19
C LYS A 85 -6.46 1.04 -0.94
N GLY A 86 -6.01 1.57 0.18
CA GLY A 86 -6.00 0.85 1.43
C GLY A 86 -6.32 1.79 2.58
N MET A 87 -7.07 1.25 3.53
CA MET A 87 -7.46 2.00 4.69
C MET A 87 -6.20 2.40 5.47
N PRO A 88 -6.13 3.63 6.02
CA PRO A 88 -5.04 4.04 6.89
C PRO A 88 -4.78 2.97 7.97
N LYS A 89 -3.52 2.73 8.33
CA LYS A 89 -3.14 1.73 9.35
C LYS A 89 -3.83 1.93 10.71
N SER A 90 -4.28 3.16 11.00
CA SER A 90 -5.05 3.51 12.20
C SER A 90 -6.54 3.17 12.12
N THR A 91 -7.02 2.66 10.97
CA THR A 91 -8.43 2.34 10.77
C THR A 91 -8.83 1.17 11.66
N PRO A 92 -9.89 1.31 12.48
CA PRO A 92 -10.32 0.23 13.36
C PRO A 92 -10.80 -1.01 12.61
N GLU A 93 -10.45 -2.18 13.14
CA GLU A 93 -10.91 -3.47 12.62
C GLU A 93 -11.73 -4.24 13.65
N GLY A 94 -12.74 -5.00 13.20
CA GLY A 94 -13.54 -5.86 14.09
C GLY A 94 -12.74 -6.94 14.83
N THR A 95 -11.51 -7.21 14.40
CA THR A 95 -10.56 -8.11 15.08
C THR A 95 -10.01 -7.51 16.37
N TRP A 96 -9.98 -6.18 16.51
CA TRP A 96 -9.42 -5.47 17.66
C TRP A 96 -10.10 -5.83 18.99
N LYS A 97 -9.39 -5.59 20.10
CA LYS A 97 -9.96 -5.79 21.45
C LYS A 97 -11.11 -4.82 21.69
N LYS A 98 -12.10 -5.22 22.49
CA LYS A 98 -13.27 -4.36 22.83
C LYS A 98 -12.86 -2.98 23.34
N CYS A 99 -11.87 -2.91 24.24
CA CYS A 99 -11.38 -1.65 24.77
C CYS A 99 -10.81 -0.73 23.67
N ALA A 100 -10.01 -1.27 22.76
CA ALA A 100 -9.44 -0.52 21.64
C ALA A 100 -10.52 -0.06 20.65
N LEU A 101 -11.54 -0.88 20.39
CA LEU A 101 -12.69 -0.46 19.58
C LEU A 101 -13.45 0.70 20.22
N TYR A 102 -13.70 0.64 21.53
CA TYR A 102 -14.35 1.73 22.25
C TYR A 102 -13.49 3.00 22.27
N GLU A 103 -12.18 2.88 22.50
CA GLU A 103 -11.24 4.00 22.44
C GLU A 103 -11.23 4.65 21.04
N ALA A 104 -11.33 3.85 19.98
CA ALA A 104 -11.44 4.35 18.61
C ALA A 104 -12.75 5.08 18.32
N CYS A 105 -13.82 4.86 19.10
CA CYS A 105 -15.06 5.64 18.98
C CYS A 105 -14.90 7.10 19.47
N VAL A 106 -13.92 7.37 20.36
CA VAL A 106 -13.76 8.69 20.99
C VAL A 106 -13.34 9.78 20.00
N PRO A 107 -12.30 9.58 19.14
CA PRO A 107 -11.95 10.57 18.11
C PRO A 107 -13.09 10.85 17.13
N TYR A 108 -13.91 9.84 16.82
CA TYR A 108 -15.07 9.98 15.93
C TYR A 108 -16.32 10.53 16.61
N GLN A 109 -16.26 10.82 17.92
CA GLN A 109 -17.36 11.37 18.71
C GLN A 109 -18.67 10.55 18.62
N LEU A 110 -18.56 9.22 18.56
CA LEU A 110 -19.72 8.33 18.47
C LEU A 110 -20.42 8.23 19.84
N GLN A 111 -21.55 8.92 19.97
CA GLN A 111 -22.29 9.04 21.24
C GLN A 111 -23.18 7.81 21.55
N ASP A 112 -23.53 7.02 20.54
CA ASP A 112 -24.42 5.86 20.67
C ASP A 112 -23.69 4.58 21.12
N VAL A 113 -22.50 4.72 21.71
CA VAL A 113 -21.64 3.62 22.11
C VAL A 113 -21.29 3.74 23.60
N SER A 114 -21.61 2.71 24.37
CA SER A 114 -21.28 2.58 25.78
C SER A 114 -20.12 1.61 26.01
N PRO A 115 -19.24 1.85 27.01
CA PRO A 115 -18.18 0.89 27.35
C PRO A 115 -18.75 -0.46 27.85
N THR A 116 -20.02 -0.50 28.26
CA THR A 116 -20.69 -1.74 28.67
C THR A 116 -21.19 -2.57 27.49
N ASP A 117 -21.30 -1.99 26.29
CA ASP A 117 -21.90 -2.65 25.12
C ASP A 117 -21.12 -3.88 24.67
N LEU A 118 -21.78 -4.80 23.97
CA LEU A 118 -21.11 -5.94 23.38
C LEU A 118 -20.10 -5.49 22.32
N LYS A 119 -18.99 -6.23 22.17
CA LYS A 119 -17.97 -5.94 21.16
C LYS A 119 -18.57 -5.82 19.75
N SER A 120 -19.54 -6.68 19.43
CA SER A 120 -20.25 -6.67 18.15
C SER A 120 -21.01 -5.35 17.92
N THR A 121 -21.73 -4.86 18.93
CA THR A 121 -22.48 -3.60 18.86
C THR A 121 -21.56 -2.40 18.67
N ILE A 122 -20.46 -2.34 19.45
CA ILE A 122 -19.44 -1.29 19.30
C ILE A 122 -18.86 -1.32 17.88
N TRP A 123 -18.53 -2.51 17.38
CA TRP A 123 -17.98 -2.68 16.04
C TRP A 123 -18.97 -2.29 14.94
N GLU A 124 -20.25 -2.66 15.04
CA GLU A 124 -21.27 -2.30 14.04
C GLU A 124 -21.38 -0.78 13.87
N THR A 125 -21.47 -0.04 14.98
CA THR A 125 -21.54 1.43 14.94
C THR A 125 -20.25 2.03 14.38
N LEU A 126 -19.09 1.55 14.82
CA LEU A 126 -17.79 2.04 14.34
C LEU A 126 -17.56 1.74 12.87
N LYS A 127 -17.90 0.53 12.42
CA LYS A 127 -17.76 0.11 11.02
C LYS A 127 -18.61 0.98 10.11
N LYS A 128 -19.86 1.27 10.49
CA LYS A 128 -20.72 2.16 9.73
C LYS A 128 -20.08 3.54 9.54
N HIS A 129 -19.54 4.11 10.63
CA HIS A 129 -18.84 5.40 10.55
C HIS A 129 -17.62 5.34 9.63
N VAL A 130 -16.79 4.29 9.75
CA VAL A 130 -15.61 4.08 8.92
C VAL A 130 -15.98 3.98 7.44
N ASP A 131 -16.97 3.14 7.10
CA ASP A 131 -17.42 2.95 5.70
C ASP A 131 -17.94 4.26 5.06
N GLU A 132 -18.55 5.14 5.86
CA GLU A 132 -19.17 6.39 5.38
C GLU A 132 -18.19 7.58 5.33
N HIS A 133 -17.16 7.61 6.20
CA HIS A 133 -16.37 8.83 6.44
C HIS A 133 -14.86 8.67 6.28
N VAL A 134 -14.33 7.44 6.31
CA VAL A 134 -12.88 7.21 6.20
C VAL A 134 -12.58 6.74 4.78
N PRO A 135 -11.83 7.53 3.97
CA PRO A 135 -11.43 7.09 2.66
C PRO A 135 -10.38 5.97 2.75
N PRO A 136 -10.35 5.08 1.74
CA PRO A 136 -9.22 4.20 1.50
C PRO A 136 -8.03 4.94 0.85
#